data_AF-A0A9N9P040-F1
#
_entry.id   AF-A0A9N9P040-F1
#
_cell.length_a   1.000
_cell.length_b   1.000
_cell.length_c   1.000
_cell.angle_alpha   90.00
_cell.angle_beta   90.00
_cell.angle_gamma   90.00
#
_symmetry.space_group_name_H-M   'P 1'
#
loop_
_entity.id
_entity.type
_entity.pdbx_description
1 polymer ?
#
loop_
_entity_poly.entity_id
_entity_poly.type
_entity_poly.pdbx_seq_one_letter_code
_entity_poly.pdbx_strand_id
1 'polypeptide(L)'
;DPNYNPNPNITSPHQLNVHFLPVNRSEGNNDTNPATQNPLLSGINLVTPFLDLNTIYGISDQDAMERLRDTSKNRGKLKTHIVNGQEFPPKNSSDGSYVWGTFERAYTIFTFAIQTIWIREHNRLCDELYQKHGNSWTDEQYFQEARRWTTAFYQKAIAEEYIGAILGRPLPAYQNYNPNLIPDEYGDTLYDLALNDIKNLTLVEQLGLERVLWSMILQRQEEVDIFLSDSTKKLVNFDNNLYDLTAFDIIRSRDR
;
A
#
# COMPACT_ATOMS: atom_id res chain seq x y z
N ASP A 1 -23.60 -7.54 20.95
CA ASP A 1 -24.48 -8.23 21.92
C ASP A 1 -23.59 -8.71 23.06
N PRO A 2 -23.84 -8.32 24.32
CA PRO A 2 -23.03 -8.76 25.47
C PRO A 2 -23.00 -10.28 25.66
N ASN A 3 -23.80 -11.05 24.91
CA ASN A 3 -23.82 -12.52 24.94
C ASN A 3 -23.30 -13.18 23.65
N TYR A 4 -22.68 -12.45 22.73
CA TYR A 4 -22.08 -13.08 21.54
C TYR A 4 -20.76 -13.77 21.90
N ASN A 5 -20.83 -15.10 22.07
CA ASN A 5 -19.68 -15.97 22.27
C ASN A 5 -19.42 -16.76 20.97
N PRO A 6 -18.29 -16.52 20.26
CA PRO A 6 -17.99 -17.18 18.99
C PRO A 6 -17.48 -18.63 19.16
N ASN A 7 -17.50 -19.18 20.38
CA ASN A 7 -17.04 -20.54 20.64
C ASN A 7 -17.97 -21.58 19.97
N PRO A 8 -17.49 -22.37 18.98
CA PRO A 8 -18.31 -23.29 18.21
C PRO A 8 -18.88 -24.47 19.02
N ASN A 9 -18.45 -24.64 20.28
CA ASN A 9 -18.78 -25.78 21.12
C ASN A 9 -19.91 -25.54 22.13
N ILE A 10 -20.58 -24.37 22.10
CA ILE A 10 -21.68 -24.06 23.02
C ILE A 10 -22.89 -23.61 22.21
N THR A 11 -23.91 -24.47 22.14
CA THR A 11 -25.20 -24.16 21.51
C THR A 11 -25.97 -23.17 22.36
N SER A 12 -25.94 -21.89 21.98
CA SER A 12 -26.85 -20.89 22.53
C SER A 12 -28.30 -21.26 22.14
N PRO A 13 -29.28 -21.22 23.07
CA PRO A 13 -30.70 -21.51 22.79
C PRO A 13 -31.37 -20.49 21.85
N HIS A 14 -30.63 -19.46 21.44
CA HIS A 14 -31.02 -18.48 20.42
C HIS A 14 -30.02 -18.47 19.26
N GLN A 15 -29.67 -19.64 18.72
CA GLN A 15 -29.05 -19.73 17.39
C GLN A 15 -30.05 -19.22 16.34
N LEU A 16 -30.08 -17.90 16.17
CA LEU A 16 -30.64 -17.28 14.99
C LEU A 16 -29.79 -17.72 13.79
N ASN A 17 -30.38 -18.48 12.87
CA ASN A 17 -29.81 -18.75 11.54
C ASN A 17 -29.80 -17.46 10.71
N VAL A 18 -29.02 -16.48 11.16
CA VAL A 18 -28.83 -15.21 10.46
C VAL A 18 -27.51 -15.30 9.71
N HIS A 19 -27.56 -15.07 8.41
CA HIS A 19 -26.36 -14.98 7.59
C HIS A 19 -25.62 -13.69 7.99
N PHE A 20 -24.33 -13.81 8.29
CA PHE A 20 -23.47 -12.67 8.63
C PHE A 20 -22.19 -12.73 7.80
N LEU A 21 -21.59 -11.56 7.58
CA LEU A 21 -20.23 -11.45 7.05
C LEU A 21 -19.25 -11.44 8.23
N PRO A 22 -18.30 -12.39 8.33
CA PRO A 22 -17.35 -12.42 9.43
C PRO A 22 -16.38 -11.23 9.33
N VAL A 23 -16.15 -10.55 10.47
CA VAL A 23 -15.17 -9.45 10.58
C VAL A 23 -14.37 -9.64 11.86
N ASN A 24 -13.04 -9.65 11.73
CA ASN A 24 -12.12 -9.64 12.86
C ASN A 24 -11.72 -8.20 13.19
N ARG A 25 -11.60 -7.88 14.48
CA ARG A 25 -11.13 -6.58 14.96
C ARG A 25 -9.69 -6.29 14.48
N SER A 26 -9.32 -5.03 14.32
CA SER A 26 -7.91 -4.67 14.15
C SER A 26 -7.11 -4.98 15.41
N GLU A 27 -5.82 -5.25 15.24
CA GLU A 27 -4.89 -5.27 16.37
C GLU A 27 -4.89 -3.88 17.03
N GLY A 28 -5.14 -3.86 18.33
CA GLY A 28 -5.10 -2.66 19.15
C GLY A 28 -3.77 -2.56 19.88
N ASN A 29 -3.28 -1.34 20.09
CA ASN A 29 -2.22 -1.12 21.05
C ASN A 29 -2.74 -1.37 22.48
N ASN A 30 -1.81 -1.61 23.41
CA ASN A 30 -2.13 -1.78 24.84
C ASN A 30 -2.23 -0.43 25.55
N ASP A 31 -2.54 0.63 24.81
CA ASP A 31 -2.54 1.98 25.37
C ASP A 31 -3.74 2.11 26.31
N THR A 32 -3.56 2.88 27.37
CA THR A 32 -4.60 3.11 28.36
C THR A 32 -4.83 4.60 28.49
N ASN A 33 -6.10 4.98 28.56
CA ASN A 33 -6.47 6.36 28.80
C ASN A 33 -5.90 6.78 30.17
N PRO A 34 -5.02 7.78 30.26
CA PRO A 34 -4.37 8.15 31.52
C PRO A 34 -5.36 8.56 32.62
N ALA A 35 -6.53 9.08 32.24
CA ALA A 35 -7.56 9.56 33.16
C ALA A 35 -8.55 8.47 33.58
N THR A 36 -8.86 7.50 32.71
CA THR A 36 -9.87 6.47 32.99
C THR A 36 -9.31 5.07 33.17
N GLN A 37 -8.02 4.86 32.90
CA GLN A 37 -7.32 3.57 32.84
C GLN A 37 -7.97 2.54 31.90
N ASN A 38 -8.96 2.95 31.11
CA ASN A 38 -9.57 2.09 30.11
C ASN A 38 -8.61 1.89 28.94
N PRO A 39 -8.54 0.68 28.36
CA PRO A 39 -7.76 0.46 27.15
C PRO A 39 -8.28 1.36 26.03
N LEU A 40 -7.39 2.18 25.48
CA LEU A 40 -7.60 2.87 24.21
C LEU A 40 -7.35 1.83 23.13
N LEU A 41 -8.40 1.41 22.44
CA LEU A 41 -8.29 0.50 21.31
C LEU A 41 -7.86 1.31 20.07
N SER A 42 -6.70 1.94 20.12
CA SER A 42 -6.08 2.59 18.96
C SER A 42 -5.50 1.51 18.06
N GLY A 43 -5.87 1.51 16.79
CA GLY A 43 -5.30 0.60 15.80
C GLY A 43 -3.79 0.79 15.67
N ILE A 44 -3.05 -0.30 15.48
CA ILE A 44 -1.60 -0.24 15.24
C ILE A 44 -1.33 0.10 13.77
N ASN A 45 -0.45 1.06 13.51
CA ASN A 45 0.08 1.28 12.16
C ASN A 45 1.17 0.24 11.88
N LEU A 46 0.92 -0.63 10.90
CA LEU A 46 1.85 -1.70 10.50
C LEU A 46 2.89 -1.23 9.46
N VAL A 47 2.75 -0.01 8.94
CA VAL A 47 3.69 0.61 7.98
C VAL A 47 4.27 1.90 8.54
N THR A 48 5.32 2.43 7.90
CA THR A 48 5.91 3.71 8.32
C THR A 48 4.93 4.85 7.99
N PRO A 49 4.75 5.85 8.88
CA PRO A 49 3.83 6.97 8.64
C PRO A 49 4.37 7.99 7.62
N PHE A 50 5.60 7.81 7.14
CA PHE A 50 6.26 8.73 6.24
C PHE A 50 5.94 8.41 4.78
N LEU A 51 5.98 9.43 3.93
CA LEU A 51 5.94 9.26 2.48
C LEU A 51 7.33 8.82 1.97
N ASP A 52 7.73 7.60 2.31
CA ASP A 52 9.10 7.10 2.14
C ASP A 52 9.21 5.94 1.14
N LEU A 53 8.13 5.61 0.44
CA LEU A 53 8.01 4.47 -0.47
C LEU A 53 8.25 3.11 0.22
N ASN A 54 7.83 2.96 1.48
CA ASN A 54 7.82 1.67 2.19
C ASN A 54 7.18 0.52 1.38
N THR A 55 6.25 0.81 0.48
CA THR A 55 5.61 -0.16 -0.42
C THR A 55 6.58 -0.88 -1.35
N ILE A 56 7.71 -0.27 -1.70
CA ILE A 56 8.75 -0.89 -2.54
C ILE A 56 10.07 -1.14 -1.80
N TYR A 57 10.35 -0.40 -0.73
CA TYR A 57 11.57 -0.54 0.06
C TYR A 57 11.40 -1.37 1.33
N GLY A 58 10.18 -1.74 1.70
CA GLY A 58 9.89 -2.47 2.93
C GLY A 58 9.83 -1.57 4.16
N ILE A 59 9.45 -2.18 5.27
CA ILE A 59 9.25 -1.50 6.57
C ILE A 59 10.58 -1.40 7.35
N SER A 60 11.54 -2.28 7.05
CA SER A 60 12.87 -2.26 7.65
C SER A 60 13.97 -2.52 6.63
N ASP A 61 15.17 -1.99 6.87
CA ASP A 61 16.30 -2.19 5.96
C ASP A 61 16.72 -3.67 5.85
N GLN A 62 16.60 -4.43 6.95
CA GLN A 62 16.88 -5.87 6.94
C GLN A 62 15.94 -6.60 5.97
N ASP A 63 14.66 -6.29 6.05
CA ASP A 63 13.62 -6.85 5.20
C ASP A 63 13.84 -6.49 3.71
N ALA A 64 14.25 -5.24 3.46
CA ALA A 64 14.65 -4.78 2.13
C ALA A 64 15.84 -5.56 1.57
N MET A 65 16.87 -5.77 2.40
CA MET A 65 18.10 -6.48 2.03
C MET A 65 17.83 -7.96 1.73
N GLU A 66 16.99 -8.62 2.51
CA GLU A 66 16.71 -10.05 2.35
C GLU A 66 15.80 -10.32 1.13
N ARG A 67 14.68 -9.59 1.05
CA ARG A 67 13.62 -9.92 0.07
C ARG A 67 13.71 -9.12 -1.21
N LEU A 68 14.05 -7.84 -1.14
CA LEU A 68 13.76 -6.88 -2.21
C LEU A 68 14.98 -6.51 -3.06
N ARG A 69 16.19 -6.49 -2.50
CA ARG A 69 17.41 -6.02 -3.19
C ARG A 69 18.15 -7.12 -3.96
N ASP A 70 18.60 -6.78 -5.16
CA ASP A 70 19.50 -7.61 -5.97
C ASP A 70 20.96 -7.32 -5.61
N THR A 71 21.48 -8.07 -4.64
CA THR A 71 22.88 -7.98 -4.21
C THR A 71 23.85 -8.74 -5.12
N SER A 72 23.35 -9.50 -6.10
CA SER A 72 24.20 -10.36 -6.94
C SER A 72 25.09 -9.58 -7.91
N LYS A 73 24.64 -8.40 -8.33
CA LYS A 73 25.31 -7.58 -9.36
C LYS A 73 26.10 -6.40 -8.79
N ASN A 74 26.02 -6.14 -7.48
CA ASN A 74 26.68 -5.02 -6.81
C ASN A 74 26.36 -3.66 -7.49
N ARG A 75 25.08 -3.43 -7.79
CA ARG A 75 24.57 -2.25 -8.52
C ARG A 75 23.50 -1.48 -7.75
N GLY A 76 23.20 -1.88 -6.51
CA GLY A 76 22.18 -1.28 -5.66
C GLY A 76 20.77 -1.39 -6.21
N LYS A 77 20.48 -2.38 -7.06
CA LYS A 77 19.17 -2.53 -7.72
C LYS A 77 18.17 -3.30 -6.86
N LEU A 78 16.88 -3.10 -7.15
CA LEU A 78 15.80 -3.96 -6.68
C LEU A 78 15.68 -5.19 -7.58
N LYS A 79 15.33 -6.34 -6.98
CA LYS A 79 15.05 -7.58 -7.72
C LYS A 79 13.85 -7.36 -8.64
N THR A 80 13.97 -7.82 -9.88
CA THR A 80 12.88 -7.82 -10.86
C THR A 80 12.91 -9.13 -11.65
N HIS A 81 11.77 -9.52 -12.24
CA HIS A 81 11.74 -10.55 -13.27
C HIS A 81 11.30 -9.95 -14.59
N ILE A 82 11.82 -10.50 -15.69
CA ILE A 82 11.52 -10.02 -17.03
C ILE A 82 10.47 -10.93 -17.66
N VAL A 83 9.36 -10.35 -18.11
CA VAL A 83 8.31 -11.03 -18.87
C VAL A 83 8.09 -10.27 -20.16
N ASN A 84 8.18 -10.95 -21.31
CA ASN A 84 7.99 -10.34 -22.63
C ASN A 84 8.85 -9.08 -22.88
N GLY A 85 10.07 -9.05 -22.33
CA GLY A 85 10.98 -7.91 -22.44
C GLY A 85 10.68 -6.73 -21.51
N GLN A 86 9.72 -6.87 -20.59
CA GLN A 86 9.35 -5.85 -19.61
C GLN A 86 9.76 -6.27 -18.19
N GLU A 87 10.25 -5.32 -17.39
CA GLU A 87 10.63 -5.55 -15.99
C GLU A 87 9.42 -5.47 -15.05
N PHE A 88 9.23 -6.49 -14.24
CA PHE A 88 8.15 -6.57 -13.25
C PHE A 88 8.70 -6.89 -11.85
N PRO A 89 7.90 -6.63 -10.80
CA PRO A 89 8.27 -6.91 -9.41
C PRO A 89 8.48 -8.40 -9.18
N PRO A 90 9.44 -8.81 -8.34
CA PRO A 90 9.90 -10.19 -8.28
C PRO A 90 8.78 -11.14 -7.82
N LYS A 91 8.79 -12.38 -8.33
CA LYS A 91 7.86 -13.44 -7.89
C LYS A 91 8.52 -14.40 -6.91
N ASN A 92 7.75 -14.86 -5.94
CA ASN A 92 8.15 -15.94 -5.05
C ASN A 92 8.10 -17.27 -5.82
N SER A 93 9.19 -18.05 -5.75
CA SER A 93 9.33 -19.31 -6.47
C SER A 93 8.35 -20.39 -6.00
N SER A 94 7.84 -20.30 -4.77
CA SER A 94 7.01 -21.33 -4.15
C SER A 94 5.54 -21.25 -4.59
N ASP A 95 4.99 -20.04 -4.74
CA ASP A 95 3.56 -19.81 -4.99
C ASP A 95 3.29 -18.90 -6.20
N GLY A 96 4.33 -18.36 -6.85
CA GLY A 96 4.20 -17.47 -8.00
C GLY A 96 3.65 -16.08 -7.66
N SER A 97 3.48 -15.75 -6.38
CA SER A 97 2.99 -14.46 -5.93
C SER A 97 4.05 -13.36 -6.08
N TYR A 98 3.62 -12.13 -6.30
CA TYR A 98 4.52 -10.98 -6.35
C TYR A 98 4.99 -10.58 -4.95
N VAL A 99 6.27 -10.24 -4.85
CA VAL A 99 6.93 -9.80 -3.62
C VAL A 99 7.01 -8.28 -3.62
N TRP A 100 6.51 -7.69 -2.54
CA TRP A 100 6.46 -6.24 -2.31
C TRP A 100 7.19 -5.86 -1.03
N GLY A 101 7.42 -4.56 -0.85
CA GLY A 101 7.99 -4.02 0.37
C GLY A 101 7.14 -4.35 1.59
N THR A 102 5.87 -3.98 1.56
CA THR A 102 4.92 -4.32 2.62
C THR A 102 4.18 -5.62 2.31
N PHE A 103 3.65 -6.25 3.36
CA PHE A 103 2.89 -7.51 3.23
C PHE A 103 1.50 -7.30 2.61
N GLU A 104 1.04 -6.05 2.49
CA GLU A 104 -0.17 -5.74 1.74
C GLU A 104 0.10 -5.89 0.24
N ARG A 105 -0.52 -6.91 -0.34
CA ARG A 105 -0.47 -7.19 -1.78
C ARG A 105 -1.03 -5.99 -2.54
N ALA A 106 -0.51 -5.73 -3.74
CA ALA A 106 -1.22 -4.92 -4.71
C ALA A 106 -2.61 -5.54 -4.96
N TYR A 107 -3.65 -4.93 -4.41
CA TYR A 107 -5.02 -5.43 -4.56
C TYR A 107 -5.56 -5.22 -5.97
N THR A 108 -4.90 -4.34 -6.75
CA THR A 108 -5.37 -3.87 -8.03
C THR A 108 -4.21 -3.76 -9.04
N ILE A 109 -4.46 -4.01 -10.33
CA ILE A 109 -3.55 -3.77 -11.45
C ILE A 109 -3.05 -2.32 -11.53
N PHE A 110 -3.79 -1.34 -10.98
CA PHE A 110 -3.38 0.06 -10.97
C PHE A 110 -2.35 0.32 -9.89
N THR A 111 -2.58 -0.17 -8.66
CA THR A 111 -1.56 -0.09 -7.60
C THR A 111 -0.33 -0.90 -7.98
N PHE A 112 -0.52 -2.05 -8.62
CA PHE A 112 0.56 -2.84 -9.22
C PHE A 112 1.36 -2.04 -10.26
N ALA A 113 0.67 -1.37 -11.19
CA ALA A 113 1.32 -0.57 -12.23
C ALA A 113 2.14 0.58 -11.64
N ILE A 114 1.56 1.30 -10.67
CA ILE A 114 2.23 2.40 -9.96
C ILE A 114 3.47 1.89 -9.23
N GLN A 115 3.35 0.81 -8.43
CA GLN A 115 4.49 0.23 -7.72
C GLN A 115 5.58 -0.25 -8.68
N THR A 116 5.18 -0.84 -9.81
CA THR A 116 6.12 -1.27 -10.86
C THR A 116 6.90 -0.09 -11.46
N ILE A 117 6.25 1.06 -11.69
CA ILE A 117 6.95 2.26 -12.18
C ILE A 117 8.03 2.69 -11.18
N TRP A 118 7.72 2.74 -9.89
CA TRP A 118 8.69 3.19 -8.88
C TRP A 118 9.88 2.24 -8.74
N ILE A 119 9.67 0.93 -8.89
CA ILE A 119 10.75 -0.06 -8.94
C ILE A 119 11.63 0.16 -10.18
N ARG A 120 11.01 0.39 -11.35
CA ARG A 120 11.75 0.68 -12.59
C ARG A 120 12.54 1.98 -12.49
N GLU A 121 11.96 3.01 -11.89
CA GLU A 121 12.62 4.31 -11.71
C GLU A 121 13.84 4.18 -10.80
N HIS A 122 13.72 3.44 -9.69
CA HIS A 122 14.86 3.13 -8.83
C HIS A 122 15.98 2.42 -9.63
N ASN A 123 15.63 1.36 -10.37
CA ASN A 123 16.61 0.61 -11.16
C ASN A 123 17.26 1.45 -12.28
N ARG A 124 16.49 2.36 -12.90
CA ARG A 124 16.97 3.32 -13.89
C ARG A 124 17.99 4.28 -13.27
N LEU A 125 17.69 4.84 -12.08
CA LEU A 125 18.60 5.71 -11.34
C LEU A 125 19.88 4.97 -10.93
N CYS A 126 19.79 3.71 -10.51
CA CYS A 126 20.97 2.90 -10.22
C CYS A 126 21.88 2.74 -11.46
N ASP A 127 21.31 2.54 -12.65
CA ASP A 127 22.09 2.47 -13.90
C ASP A 127 22.75 3.82 -14.24
N GLU A 128 22.05 4.93 -14.07
CA GLU A 128 22.61 6.28 -14.29
C GLU A 128 23.74 6.61 -13.31
N LEU A 129 23.54 6.30 -12.02
CA LEU A 129 24.57 6.46 -11.00
C LEU A 129 25.78 5.58 -11.32
N TYR A 130 25.57 4.34 -11.76
CA TYR A 130 26.66 3.44 -12.15
C TYR A 130 27.44 3.96 -13.36
N GLN A 131 26.78 4.54 -14.36
CA GLN A 131 27.46 5.17 -15.50
C GLN A 131 28.37 6.34 -15.07
N LYS A 132 27.99 7.05 -14.01
CA LYS A 132 28.74 8.20 -13.51
C LYS A 132 29.86 7.82 -12.54
N HIS A 133 29.62 6.85 -11.66
CA HIS A 133 30.52 6.52 -10.55
C HIS A 133 31.26 5.18 -10.73
N GLY A 134 30.83 4.32 -11.66
CA GLY A 134 31.48 3.06 -12.00
C GLY A 134 31.73 2.17 -10.78
N ASN A 135 32.96 1.70 -10.60
CA ASN A 135 33.32 0.85 -9.47
C ASN A 135 33.79 1.63 -8.23
N SER A 136 33.64 2.96 -8.21
CA SER A 136 34.06 3.77 -7.06
C SER A 136 33.08 3.69 -5.88
N TRP A 137 31.83 3.28 -6.13
CA TRP A 137 30.78 3.15 -5.13
C TRP A 137 30.45 1.68 -4.84
N THR A 138 30.01 1.42 -3.62
CA THR A 138 29.50 0.11 -3.17
C THR A 138 28.03 -0.08 -3.52
N ASP A 139 27.52 -1.32 -3.49
CA ASP A 139 26.08 -1.62 -3.66
C ASP A 139 25.20 -0.72 -2.77
N GLU A 140 25.64 -0.53 -1.53
CA GLU A 140 24.90 0.24 -0.53
C GLU A 140 24.83 1.73 -0.89
N GLN A 141 25.92 2.30 -1.37
CA GLN A 141 25.94 3.69 -1.81
C GLN A 141 25.01 3.90 -3.00
N TYR A 142 25.01 2.97 -3.97
CA TYR A 142 24.08 3.03 -5.10
C TYR A 142 22.62 2.96 -4.65
N PHE A 143 22.29 1.99 -3.81
CA PHE A 143 20.92 1.80 -3.35
C PHE A 143 20.41 2.98 -2.53
N GLN A 144 21.19 3.47 -1.57
CA GLN A 144 20.76 4.57 -0.70
C GLN A 144 20.61 5.88 -1.46
N GLU A 145 21.51 6.18 -2.42
CA GLU A 145 21.36 7.35 -3.27
C GLU A 145 20.16 7.22 -4.21
N ALA A 146 19.98 6.07 -4.88
CA ALA A 146 18.80 5.86 -5.72
C ALA A 146 17.49 5.91 -4.91
N ARG A 147 17.46 5.33 -3.71
CA ARG A 147 16.33 5.42 -2.76
C ARG A 147 16.05 6.88 -2.39
N ARG A 148 17.08 7.65 -2.02
CA ARG A 148 16.95 9.07 -1.67
C ARG A 148 16.33 9.88 -2.80
N TRP A 149 16.83 9.75 -4.02
CA TRP A 149 16.30 10.49 -5.17
C TRP A 149 14.88 10.07 -5.54
N THR A 150 14.61 8.77 -5.57
CA THR A 150 13.28 8.24 -5.89
C THR A 150 12.24 8.69 -4.86
N THR A 151 12.57 8.60 -3.57
CA THR A 151 11.69 9.05 -2.47
C THR A 151 11.45 10.55 -2.52
N ALA A 152 12.48 11.36 -2.78
CA ALA A 152 12.31 12.81 -2.95
C ALA A 152 11.40 13.15 -4.13
N PHE A 153 11.55 12.44 -5.26
CA PHE A 153 10.70 12.63 -6.43
C PHE A 153 9.24 12.24 -6.13
N TYR A 154 9.03 11.12 -5.45
CA TYR A 154 7.71 10.68 -4.99
C TYR A 154 7.03 11.69 -4.06
N GLN A 155 7.75 12.19 -3.06
CA GLN A 155 7.24 13.20 -2.13
C GLN A 155 6.84 14.49 -2.85
N LYS A 156 7.66 14.94 -3.80
CA LYS A 156 7.35 16.12 -4.61
C LYS A 156 6.09 15.91 -5.45
N ALA A 157 6.02 14.81 -6.20
CA ALA A 157 4.87 14.49 -7.04
C ALA A 157 3.58 14.44 -6.21
N ILE A 158 3.63 13.85 -5.01
CA ILE A 158 2.47 13.80 -4.12
C ILE A 158 2.10 15.18 -3.58
N ALA A 159 3.06 15.90 -3.00
CA ALA A 159 2.79 17.14 -2.29
C ALA A 159 2.39 18.28 -3.23
N GLU A 160 3.03 18.39 -4.39
CA GLU A 160 2.83 19.51 -5.31
C GLU A 160 1.74 19.21 -6.37
N GLU A 161 1.67 17.99 -6.88
CA GLU A 161 0.78 17.65 -8.00
C GLU A 161 -0.50 16.97 -7.52
N TYR A 162 -0.36 15.86 -6.79
CA TYR A 162 -1.50 15.01 -6.42
C TYR A 162 -2.40 15.67 -5.37
N ILE A 163 -1.84 16.05 -4.21
CA ILE A 163 -2.60 16.66 -3.11
C ILE A 163 -3.20 18.00 -3.55
N GLY A 164 -2.43 18.79 -4.30
CA GLY A 164 -2.89 20.08 -4.82
C GLY A 164 -4.11 19.94 -5.73
N ALA A 165 -4.09 18.96 -6.63
CA ALA A 165 -5.21 18.67 -7.53
C ALA A 165 -6.45 18.19 -6.77
N ILE A 166 -6.29 17.33 -5.76
CA ILE A 166 -7.41 16.77 -4.98
C ILE A 166 -8.05 17.82 -4.07
N LEU A 167 -7.25 18.60 -3.36
CA LEU A 167 -7.76 19.65 -2.47
C LEU A 167 -8.31 20.87 -3.24
N GLY A 168 -8.08 20.93 -4.55
CA GLY A 168 -8.37 22.11 -5.37
C GLY A 168 -7.51 23.33 -5.05
N ARG A 169 -6.45 23.16 -4.25
CA ARG A 169 -5.52 24.23 -3.84
C ARG A 169 -4.17 23.64 -3.45
N PRO A 170 -3.05 24.35 -3.69
CA PRO A 170 -1.73 23.87 -3.29
C PRO A 170 -1.58 23.86 -1.77
N LEU A 171 -0.66 23.02 -1.29
CA LEU A 171 -0.22 23.07 0.10
C LEU A 171 0.44 24.43 0.42
N PRO A 172 0.37 24.90 1.68
CA PRO A 172 1.11 26.07 2.11
C PRO A 172 2.61 25.92 1.85
N ALA A 173 3.28 27.02 1.55
CA ALA A 173 4.73 27.01 1.34
C ALA A 173 5.44 26.46 2.57
N TYR A 174 6.28 25.44 2.36
CA TYR A 174 7.07 24.84 3.41
C TYR A 174 7.99 25.90 4.05
N GLN A 175 7.95 26.01 5.38
CA GLN A 175 8.74 27.00 6.12
C GLN A 175 10.03 26.39 6.65
N ASN A 176 9.91 25.33 7.45
CA ASN A 176 11.02 24.67 8.10
C ASN A 176 10.58 23.33 8.68
N TYR A 177 11.56 22.47 8.95
CA TYR A 177 11.30 21.22 9.68
C TYR A 177 11.00 21.57 11.14
N ASN A 178 9.89 21.06 11.65
CA ASN A 178 9.51 21.19 13.05
C ASN A 178 9.64 19.83 13.74
N PRO A 179 10.71 19.58 14.53
CA PRO A 179 10.89 18.30 15.22
C PRO A 179 9.86 18.05 16.33
N ASN A 180 9.16 19.09 16.77
CA ASN A 180 8.09 18.98 17.77
C ASN A 180 6.72 18.72 17.13
N LEU A 181 6.65 18.68 15.80
CA LEU A 181 5.45 18.25 15.09
C LEU A 181 5.44 16.72 15.12
N ILE A 182 4.53 16.15 15.91
CA ILE A 182 4.30 14.72 15.92
C ILE A 182 3.62 14.39 14.58
N PRO A 183 4.22 13.56 13.71
CA PRO A 183 3.48 12.91 12.63
C PRO A 183 2.40 12.07 13.33
N ASP A 184 1.14 12.45 13.14
CA ASP A 184 0.02 12.24 14.05
C ASP A 184 -0.05 10.89 14.80
N GLU A 185 -0.35 11.00 16.09
CA GLU A 185 -0.71 9.95 17.06
C GLU A 185 -2.18 9.48 16.88
N TYR A 186 -2.94 10.16 16.01
CA TYR A 186 -4.29 9.82 15.60
C TYR A 186 -4.36 9.73 14.07
N GLY A 187 -4.11 8.54 13.53
CA GLY A 187 -4.22 8.26 12.09
C GLY A 187 -5.65 8.36 11.56
N ASP A 188 -6.14 9.57 11.34
CA ASP A 188 -7.42 9.83 10.70
C ASP A 188 -7.29 9.95 9.17
N THR A 189 -8.10 9.15 8.47
CA THR A 189 -8.20 9.09 7.01
C THR A 189 -9.02 10.27 6.46
N LEU A 190 -8.45 11.02 5.51
CA LEU A 190 -9.15 12.02 4.69
C LEU A 190 -9.38 11.46 3.27
N TYR A 191 -10.57 10.87 3.09
CA TYR A 191 -11.21 10.39 1.85
C TYR A 191 -10.72 9.07 1.20
N ASP A 192 -11.69 8.19 0.87
CA ASP A 192 -11.54 6.93 0.14
C ASP A 192 -12.23 7.00 -1.24
N LEU A 193 -11.61 6.39 -2.26
CA LEU A 193 -12.13 6.32 -3.64
C LEU A 193 -12.30 4.86 -4.08
N ALA A 194 -13.45 4.57 -4.67
CA ALA A 194 -13.83 3.25 -5.16
C ALA A 194 -13.17 2.90 -6.50
N LEU A 195 -12.88 1.61 -6.70
CA LEU A 195 -12.07 1.18 -7.83
C LEU A 195 -12.45 -0.23 -8.29
N ASN A 196 -13.21 -0.31 -9.37
CA ASN A 196 -13.73 -1.56 -9.92
C ASN A 196 -13.10 -1.84 -11.30
N ASP A 197 -12.70 -3.10 -11.51
CA ASP A 197 -12.12 -3.71 -12.73
C ASP A 197 -10.60 -4.00 -12.75
N ILE A 198 -10.03 -4.49 -11.65
CA ILE A 198 -8.57 -4.45 -11.54
C ILE A 198 -7.90 -5.59 -10.79
N LYS A 199 -8.55 -6.71 -10.59
CA LYS A 199 -8.04 -7.70 -9.62
C LYS A 199 -7.09 -8.76 -10.17
N ASN A 200 -6.83 -8.80 -11.47
CA ASN A 200 -5.95 -9.80 -12.05
C ASN A 200 -4.58 -9.21 -12.40
N LEU A 201 -3.62 -9.34 -11.48
CA LEU A 201 -2.24 -8.83 -11.63
C LEU A 201 -1.48 -9.46 -12.81
N THR A 202 -1.92 -10.62 -13.32
CA THR A 202 -1.36 -11.21 -14.56
C THR A 202 -1.79 -10.46 -15.81
N LEU A 203 -2.86 -9.65 -15.75
CA LEU A 203 -3.28 -8.81 -16.86
C LEU A 203 -2.27 -7.71 -17.17
N VAL A 204 -1.49 -7.21 -16.21
CA VAL A 204 -0.44 -6.22 -16.54
C VAL A 204 0.67 -6.86 -17.37
N GLU A 205 1.04 -8.10 -17.07
CA GLU A 205 2.00 -8.88 -17.85
C GLU A 205 1.46 -9.22 -19.26
N GLN A 206 0.14 -9.40 -19.40
CA GLN A 206 -0.52 -9.72 -20.67
C GLN A 206 -0.85 -8.48 -21.54
N LEU A 207 -1.34 -7.41 -20.93
CA LEU A 207 -1.74 -6.16 -21.60
C LEU A 207 -0.56 -5.23 -21.83
N GLY A 208 0.50 -5.37 -21.02
CA GLY A 208 1.67 -4.49 -21.02
C GLY A 208 1.46 -3.26 -20.15
N LEU A 209 2.49 -2.89 -19.38
CA LEU A 209 2.43 -1.77 -18.42
C LEU A 209 1.96 -0.47 -19.09
N GLU A 210 2.52 -0.13 -20.25
CA GLU A 210 2.23 1.11 -20.97
C GLU A 210 0.75 1.28 -21.31
N ARG A 211 0.07 0.20 -21.72
CA ARG A 211 -1.36 0.27 -22.08
C ARG A 211 -2.23 0.55 -20.86
N VAL A 212 -1.88 -0.04 -19.71
CA VAL A 212 -2.57 0.23 -18.43
C VAL A 212 -2.34 1.67 -17.98
N LEU A 213 -1.13 2.20 -18.15
CA LEU A 213 -0.84 3.61 -17.82
C LEU A 213 -1.59 4.57 -18.73
N TRP A 214 -1.62 4.31 -20.04
CA TRP A 214 -2.40 5.12 -20.99
C TRP A 214 -3.89 5.07 -20.67
N SER A 215 -4.45 3.92 -20.29
CA SER A 215 -5.85 3.86 -19.88
C SER A 215 -6.09 4.68 -18.61
N MET A 216 -5.19 4.62 -17.61
CA MET A 216 -5.32 5.41 -16.39
C MET A 216 -5.26 6.93 -16.65
N ILE A 217 -4.40 7.37 -17.58
CA ILE A 217 -4.26 8.79 -17.94
C ILE A 217 -5.52 9.31 -18.65
N LEU A 218 -6.14 8.47 -19.49
CA LEU A 218 -7.25 8.88 -20.36
C LEU A 218 -8.63 8.66 -19.72
N GLN A 219 -8.72 7.79 -18.73
CA GLN A 219 -9.98 7.48 -18.05
C GLN A 219 -10.32 8.60 -17.07
N ARG A 220 -11.52 9.17 -17.20
CA ARG A 220 -12.05 10.07 -16.18
C ARG A 220 -12.44 9.25 -14.96
N GLN A 221 -12.01 9.71 -13.79
CA GLN A 221 -12.44 9.15 -12.52
C GLN A 221 -13.96 9.36 -12.34
N GLU A 222 -14.61 8.42 -11.65
CA GLU A 222 -16.02 8.58 -11.28
C GLU A 222 -16.22 9.87 -10.47
N GLU A 223 -17.40 10.47 -10.61
CA GLU A 223 -17.75 11.70 -9.91
C GLU A 223 -17.84 11.44 -8.40
N VAL A 224 -17.44 12.43 -7.60
CA VAL A 224 -17.59 12.36 -6.14
C VAL A 224 -19.07 12.58 -5.81
N ASP A 225 -19.80 11.48 -5.64
CA ASP A 225 -21.22 11.50 -5.26
C ASP A 225 -21.46 10.69 -3.96
N ILE A 226 -22.64 10.87 -3.37
CA ILE A 226 -23.07 10.25 -2.11
C ILE A 226 -23.27 8.73 -2.28
N PHE A 227 -23.34 8.24 -3.52
CA PHE A 227 -23.56 6.84 -3.84
C PHE A 227 -22.25 6.11 -4.09
N LEU A 228 -22.04 5.04 -3.33
CA LEU A 228 -20.93 4.12 -3.55
C LEU A 228 -21.24 3.17 -4.71
N SER A 229 -20.27 3.02 -5.61
CA SER A 229 -20.30 2.11 -6.76
C SER A 229 -20.67 0.69 -6.34
N ASP A 230 -21.58 0.03 -7.07
CA ASP A 230 -22.09 -1.30 -6.71
C ASP A 230 -21.00 -2.36 -6.57
N SER A 231 -19.88 -2.16 -7.24
CA SER A 231 -18.77 -3.11 -7.22
C SER A 231 -17.87 -3.00 -5.97
N THR A 232 -18.09 -2.01 -5.08
CA THR A 232 -17.58 -2.04 -3.70
C THR A 232 -18.45 -2.87 -2.74
N LYS A 233 -19.74 -3.06 -3.07
CA LYS A 233 -20.72 -3.78 -2.23
C LYS A 233 -20.75 -5.29 -2.47
N LYS A 234 -20.11 -5.78 -3.54
CA LYS A 234 -20.04 -7.20 -3.93
C LYS A 234 -18.64 -7.63 -4.33
N LEU A 235 -17.68 -7.31 -3.51
CA LEU A 235 -16.29 -7.57 -3.75
C LEU A 235 -15.94 -9.05 -3.48
N VAL A 236 -15.60 -9.82 -4.51
CA VAL A 236 -15.12 -11.20 -4.33
C VAL A 236 -13.59 -11.21 -4.16
N ASN A 237 -13.07 -11.92 -3.16
CA ASN A 237 -11.63 -12.12 -2.95
C ASN A 237 -11.09 -13.34 -3.73
N PHE A 238 -9.77 -13.60 -3.65
CA PHE A 238 -9.13 -14.74 -4.33
C PHE A 238 -9.62 -16.11 -3.85
N ASP A 239 -10.14 -16.19 -2.62
CA ASP A 239 -10.73 -17.40 -2.02
C ASP A 239 -12.24 -17.51 -2.28
N ASN A 240 -12.77 -16.70 -3.20
CA ASN A 240 -14.19 -16.64 -3.59
C ASN A 240 -15.15 -16.21 -2.46
N ASN A 241 -14.63 -15.55 -1.43
CA ASN A 241 -15.45 -14.93 -0.38
C ASN A 241 -15.99 -13.59 -0.86
N LEU A 242 -17.28 -13.36 -0.61
CA LEU A 242 -17.95 -12.10 -0.89
C LEU A 242 -17.77 -11.13 0.27
N TYR A 243 -17.33 -9.92 -0.04
CA TYR A 243 -17.19 -8.81 0.89
C TYR A 243 -18.02 -7.61 0.42
N ASP A 244 -18.57 -6.90 1.38
CA ASP A 244 -19.09 -5.55 1.19
C ASP A 244 -18.10 -4.60 1.85
N LEU A 245 -17.31 -3.88 1.04
CA LEU A 245 -16.31 -2.94 1.55
C LEU A 245 -16.96 -1.81 2.34
N THR A 246 -18.15 -1.36 1.92
CA THR A 246 -18.87 -0.27 2.60
C THR A 246 -19.28 -0.72 4.00
N ALA A 247 -19.83 -1.93 4.11
CA ALA A 247 -20.19 -2.49 5.41
C ALA A 247 -18.96 -2.71 6.28
N PHE A 248 -17.83 -3.13 5.67
CA PHE A 248 -16.57 -3.30 6.39
C PHE A 248 -16.04 -1.98 6.93
N ASP A 249 -16.04 -0.89 6.14
CA ASP A 249 -15.56 0.43 6.56
C ASP A 249 -16.42 1.01 7.69
N ILE A 250 -17.75 0.89 7.60
CA ILE A 250 -18.67 1.30 8.68
C ILE A 250 -18.38 0.51 9.96
N ILE A 251 -18.15 -0.80 9.86
CA ILE A 251 -17.82 -1.62 11.03
C ILE A 251 -16.43 -1.24 11.57
N ARG A 252 -15.46 -0.92 10.71
CA ARG A 252 -14.11 -0.53 11.11
C ARG A 252 -14.08 0.81 11.83
N SER A 253 -14.90 1.77 11.40
CA SER A 253 -15.10 3.05 12.10
C SER A 253 -15.74 2.87 13.49
N ARG A 254 -16.42 1.76 13.75
CA ARG A 254 -16.96 1.43 15.09
C ARG A 254 -16.01 0.60 15.93
N ASP A 255 -14.99 0.01 15.31
CA ASP A 255 -13.99 -0.84 15.96
C ASP A 255 -12.83 -0.03 16.56
N ARG A 256 -12.46 1.06 15.87
CA ARG A 256 -11.52 2.10 16.31
C ARG A 256 -12.23 3.14 17.17
#